data_AF-A0A0S8HZN7-F1
#
_entry.id   AF-A0A0S8HZN7-F1
#
_cell.length_a   1.000
_cell.length_b   1.000
_cell.length_c   1.000
_cell.angle_alpha   90.00
_cell.angle_beta   90.00
_cell.angle_gamma   90.00
#
_symmetry.space_group_name_H-M   'P 1'
#
loop_
_entity.id
_entity.type
_entity.pdbx_description
1 polymer ?
#
loop_
_entity_poly.entity_id
_entity_poly.type
_entity_poly.pdbx_seq_one_letter_code
_entity_poly.pdbx_strand_id
1 'polypeptide(L)'
;MNPFLRFKSIWIITLLFAFLGSSFACGHKPAYLKEGKTAEISERWRVKKINPERLTADENSVLETFGTPDYIRFYRRRSLEREKVYAWIYLQPARFFTFIEGKKVDYAVLDDDLSSLNEQQKNTLFWGGITAGTVAALGLLYYYFIAKE
;
A
#
# COMPACT_ATOMS: atom_id res chain seq x y z
N MET A 1 -25.04 38.81 -5.46
CA MET A 1 -24.15 37.67 -5.12
C MET A 1 -23.36 37.29 -6.36
N ASN A 2 -22.04 37.54 -6.37
CA ASN A 2 -21.23 37.64 -7.59
C ASN A 2 -21.00 36.26 -8.27
N PRO A 3 -21.33 36.07 -9.56
CA PRO A 3 -21.22 34.77 -10.25
C PRO A 3 -19.77 34.28 -10.41
N PHE A 4 -18.79 35.18 -10.39
CA PHE A 4 -17.36 34.85 -10.46
C PHE A 4 -16.84 34.05 -9.26
N LEU A 5 -17.44 34.20 -8.07
CA LEU A 5 -17.05 33.45 -6.87
C LEU A 5 -17.53 31.99 -6.89
N ARG A 6 -18.65 31.71 -7.57
CA ARG A 6 -19.17 30.34 -7.71
C ARG A 6 -18.28 29.48 -8.59
N PHE A 7 -17.70 30.06 -9.65
CA PHE A 7 -16.85 29.32 -10.57
C PHE A 7 -15.54 28.86 -9.91
N LYS A 8 -14.87 29.72 -9.14
CA LYS A 8 -13.62 29.36 -8.43
C LYS A 8 -13.82 28.28 -7.36
N SER A 9 -14.94 28.29 -6.65
CA SER A 9 -15.23 27.31 -5.60
C SER A 9 -15.43 25.89 -6.15
N ILE A 10 -16.08 25.76 -7.32
CA ILE A 10 -16.29 24.46 -7.98
C ILE A 10 -14.97 23.84 -8.43
N TRP A 11 -14.01 24.63 -8.89
CA TRP A 11 -12.68 24.11 -9.27
C TRP A 11 -11.87 23.61 -8.07
N ILE A 12 -11.96 24.28 -6.93
CA ILE A 12 -11.28 23.87 -5.68
C ILE A 12 -11.91 22.57 -5.14
N ILE A 13 -13.24 22.54 -5.06
CA ILE A 13 -14.13 21.39 -5.29
C ILE A 13 -13.50 20.11 -5.82
N THR A 14 -13.38 20.13 -7.15
CA THR A 14 -12.93 19.03 -7.99
C THR A 14 -11.47 18.67 -7.75
N LEU A 15 -10.61 19.64 -7.46
CA LEU A 15 -9.19 19.42 -7.19
C LEU A 15 -8.99 18.69 -5.85
N LEU A 16 -9.78 19.02 -4.82
CA LEU A 16 -9.80 18.31 -3.54
C LEU A 16 -10.31 16.87 -3.70
N PHE A 17 -11.37 16.69 -4.48
CA PHE A 17 -11.93 15.36 -4.76
C PHE A 17 -10.98 14.48 -5.59
N ALA A 18 -10.26 15.06 -6.55
CA ALA A 18 -9.22 14.36 -7.31
C ALA A 18 -8.03 13.97 -6.43
N PHE A 19 -7.66 14.83 -5.47
CA PHE A 19 -6.60 14.53 -4.51
C PHE A 19 -7.00 13.39 -3.56
N LEU A 20 -8.22 13.42 -3.01
CA LEU A 20 -8.76 12.39 -2.12
C LEU A 20 -9.04 11.06 -2.85
N GLY A 21 -9.47 11.10 -4.12
CA GLY A 21 -9.78 9.92 -4.93
C GLY A 21 -8.57 9.08 -5.35
N SER A 22 -7.35 9.63 -5.28
CA SER A 22 -6.11 8.90 -5.59
C SER A 22 -5.74 7.83 -4.54
N SER A 23 -6.47 7.78 -3.42
CA SER A 23 -6.16 6.92 -2.26
C SER A 23 -6.88 5.57 -2.26
N PHE A 24 -7.63 5.23 -3.32
CA PHE A 24 -8.13 3.86 -3.48
C PHE A 24 -6.99 2.93 -3.89
N ALA A 25 -6.13 2.63 -2.90
CA ALA A 25 -5.04 1.69 -2.97
C ALA A 25 -5.61 0.31 -3.29
N CYS A 26 -5.59 -0.03 -4.58
CA CYS A 26 -5.84 -1.38 -5.06
C CYS A 26 -4.87 -2.33 -4.35
N GLY A 27 -5.39 -3.27 -3.57
CA GLY A 27 -4.60 -4.25 -2.82
C GLY A 27 -3.60 -4.94 -3.75
N HIS A 28 -2.32 -4.91 -3.39
CA HIS A 28 -1.25 -5.35 -4.28
C HIS A 28 -1.21 -6.88 -4.39
N LYS A 29 -1.72 -7.41 -5.51
CA LYS A 29 -1.58 -8.82 -5.89
C LYS A 29 -0.27 -9.00 -6.67
N PRO A 30 0.59 -9.98 -6.33
CA PRO A 30 1.85 -10.21 -7.03
C PRO A 30 1.59 -10.64 -8.48
N ALA A 31 2.41 -10.13 -9.41
CA ALA A 31 2.20 -10.28 -10.86
C ALA A 31 2.26 -11.74 -11.37
N TYR A 32 2.89 -12.64 -10.60
CA TYR A 32 3.04 -14.06 -10.91
C TYR A 32 1.88 -14.94 -10.37
N LEU A 33 1.04 -14.42 -9.47
CA LEU A 33 -0.09 -15.16 -8.90
C LEU A 33 -1.30 -15.04 -9.83
N LYS A 34 -1.57 -16.08 -10.63
CA LYS A 34 -2.74 -16.09 -11.54
C LYS A 34 -4.04 -16.22 -10.74
N GLU A 35 -4.10 -17.18 -9.82
CA GLU A 35 -5.27 -17.44 -8.96
C GLU A 35 -4.86 -17.53 -7.48
N GLY A 36 -5.52 -16.74 -6.64
CA GLY A 36 -5.38 -16.79 -5.18
C GLY A 36 -6.72 -16.55 -4.52
N LYS A 37 -7.03 -17.33 -3.48
CA LYS A 37 -8.15 -17.04 -2.58
C LYS A 37 -7.57 -16.39 -1.32
N THR A 38 -8.23 -15.34 -0.82
CA THR A 38 -7.99 -14.82 0.53
C THR A 38 -8.18 -15.99 1.50
N ALA A 39 -7.14 -16.32 2.27
CA ALA A 39 -7.23 -17.38 3.28
C ALA A 39 -7.98 -16.87 4.52
N GLU A 40 -8.40 -17.81 5.39
CA GLU A 40 -9.02 -17.52 6.70
C GLU A 40 -8.12 -16.68 7.62
N ILE A 41 -6.80 -16.77 7.43
CA ILE A 41 -5.83 -15.94 8.13
C ILE A 41 -5.60 -14.69 7.28
N SER A 42 -5.81 -13.51 7.88
CA SER A 42 -5.56 -12.22 7.24
C SER A 42 -4.17 -12.22 6.57
N GLU A 43 -4.09 -11.65 5.37
CA GLU A 43 -2.82 -11.41 4.65
C GLU A 43 -2.11 -12.66 4.09
N ARG A 44 -2.74 -13.84 4.13
CA ARG A 44 -2.26 -15.03 3.42
C ARG A 44 -3.05 -15.26 2.14
N TRP A 45 -2.33 -15.33 1.03
CA TRP A 45 -2.89 -15.79 -0.24
C TRP A 45 -2.61 -17.28 -0.37
N ARG A 46 -3.68 -18.09 -0.41
CA ARG A 46 -3.52 -19.52 -0.72
C ARG A 46 -3.17 -19.64 -2.20
N VAL A 47 -2.02 -20.24 -2.49
CA VAL A 47 -1.52 -20.36 -3.86
C VAL A 47 -2.26 -21.49 -4.55
N LYS A 48 -2.84 -21.19 -5.71
CA LYS A 48 -3.42 -22.22 -6.59
C LYS A 48 -2.58 -22.47 -7.83
N LYS A 49 -2.04 -21.41 -8.42
CA LYS A 49 -1.24 -21.48 -9.64
C LYS A 49 -0.26 -20.32 -9.73
N ILE A 50 1.01 -20.65 -9.93
CA ILE A 50 2.10 -19.71 -10.19
C ILE A 50 2.40 -19.72 -11.69
N ASN A 51 2.72 -18.55 -12.27
CA ASN A 51 3.24 -18.46 -13.64
C ASN A 51 4.77 -18.46 -13.64
N PRO A 52 5.44 -19.56 -14.04
CA PRO A 52 6.90 -19.67 -13.97
C PRO A 52 7.64 -18.66 -14.86
N GLU A 53 7.05 -18.25 -15.99
CA GLU A 53 7.62 -17.25 -16.90
C GLU A 53 7.79 -15.84 -16.29
N ARG A 54 7.16 -15.58 -15.15
CA ARG A 54 7.22 -14.28 -14.47
C ARG A 54 8.04 -14.31 -13.18
N LEU A 55 8.65 -15.45 -12.87
CA LEU A 55 9.50 -15.61 -11.70
C LEU A 55 10.92 -15.17 -12.02
N THR A 56 11.60 -14.61 -11.02
CA THR A 56 13.03 -14.35 -11.08
C THR A 56 13.85 -15.65 -10.98
N ALA A 57 15.15 -15.56 -11.18
CA ALA A 57 16.06 -16.71 -11.07
C ALA A 57 15.99 -17.39 -9.70
N ASP A 58 16.04 -16.61 -8.61
CA ASP A 58 15.99 -17.15 -7.24
C ASP A 58 14.62 -17.79 -6.94
N GLU A 59 13.53 -17.17 -7.37
CA GLU A 59 12.19 -17.74 -7.19
C GLU A 59 12.01 -19.05 -7.97
N ASN A 60 12.50 -19.10 -9.21
CA ASN A 60 12.51 -20.32 -10.01
C ASN A 60 13.34 -21.41 -9.33
N SER A 61 14.51 -21.07 -8.77
CA SER A 61 15.35 -22.04 -8.07
C SER A 61 14.62 -22.67 -6.87
N VAL A 62 13.86 -21.87 -6.11
CA VAL A 62 13.07 -22.34 -4.96
C VAL A 62 11.88 -23.16 -5.45
N LEU A 63 11.22 -22.74 -6.52
CA LEU A 63 10.09 -23.47 -7.11
C LEU A 63 10.51 -24.84 -7.67
N GLU A 64 11.65 -24.91 -8.35
CA GLU A 64 12.20 -26.16 -8.90
C GLU A 64 12.64 -27.11 -7.79
N THR A 65 13.25 -26.59 -6.72
CA THR A 65 13.78 -27.41 -5.63
C THR A 65 12.69 -27.89 -4.66
N PHE A 66 11.73 -27.02 -4.34
CA PHE A 66 10.76 -27.26 -3.26
C PHE A 66 9.32 -27.39 -3.74
N GLY A 67 9.05 -27.15 -5.03
CA GLY A 67 7.71 -27.17 -5.59
C GLY A 67 6.89 -25.94 -5.21
N THR A 68 5.58 -26.01 -5.48
CA THR A 68 4.66 -24.88 -5.28
C THR A 68 4.42 -24.65 -3.79
N PRO A 69 4.58 -23.42 -3.27
CA PRO A 69 4.28 -23.10 -1.88
C PRO A 69 2.77 -23.19 -1.59
N ASP A 70 2.42 -23.50 -0.33
CA ASP A 70 1.02 -23.54 0.11
C ASP A 70 0.41 -22.13 0.22
N TYR A 71 1.20 -21.19 0.75
CA TYR A 71 0.79 -19.81 0.95
C TYR A 71 1.87 -18.82 0.55
N ILE A 72 1.41 -17.64 0.12
CA ILE A 72 2.23 -16.45 0.00
C ILE A 72 1.71 -15.41 0.96
N ARG A 73 2.59 -14.86 1.79
CA ARG A 73 2.27 -13.75 2.70
C ARG A 73 3.12 -12.54 2.36
N PHE A 74 2.50 -11.37 2.38
CA PHE A 74 3.19 -10.09 2.24
C PHE A 74 3.55 -9.55 3.60
N TYR A 75 4.68 -8.87 3.65
CA TYR A 75 5.21 -8.16 4.79
C TYR A 75 5.81 -6.84 4.30
N ARG A 76 6.16 -5.99 5.25
CA ARG A 76 7.06 -4.87 5.01
C ARG A 76 8.36 -5.08 5.75
N ARG A 77 9.45 -4.61 5.17
CA ARG A 77 10.71 -4.56 5.89
C ARG A 77 10.57 -3.54 7.02
N ARG A 78 11.13 -3.87 8.18
CA ARG A 78 11.25 -2.93 9.31
C ARG A 78 12.41 -1.96 9.06
N SER A 79 12.27 -1.12 8.05
CA SER A 79 13.20 -0.06 7.64
C SER A 79 12.44 1.22 7.28
N LEU A 80 13.16 2.33 7.15
CA LEU A 80 12.57 3.62 6.74
C LEU A 80 11.90 3.56 5.37
N GLU A 81 12.48 2.78 4.44
CA GLU A 81 12.01 2.61 3.07
C GLU A 81 10.78 1.69 2.96
N ARG A 82 10.46 0.92 4.02
CA ARG A 82 9.31 0.00 4.08
C ARG A 82 9.23 -0.89 2.84
N GLU A 83 10.36 -1.47 2.42
CA GLU A 83 10.43 -2.34 1.25
C GLU A 83 9.40 -3.48 1.33
N LYS A 84 8.84 -3.86 0.19
CA LYS A 84 7.91 -5.00 0.14
C LYS A 84 8.71 -6.28 0.28
N VAL A 85 8.31 -7.10 1.25
CA VAL A 85 8.86 -8.45 1.43
C VAL A 85 7.70 -9.41 1.24
N TYR A 86 7.93 -10.53 0.58
CA TYR A 86 6.96 -11.62 0.56
C TYR A 86 7.64 -12.91 0.93
N ALA A 87 6.88 -13.77 1.61
CA ALA A 87 7.34 -15.07 2.02
C ALA A 87 6.51 -16.16 1.37
N TRP A 88 7.20 -17.18 0.86
CA TRP A 88 6.62 -18.45 0.46
C TRP A 88 6.63 -19.38 1.67
N ILE A 89 5.46 -19.94 1.99
CA ILE A 89 5.23 -20.77 3.16
C ILE A 89 4.85 -22.16 2.70
N TYR A 90 5.60 -23.14 3.18
CA TYR A 90 5.35 -24.58 3.00
C TYR A 90 4.97 -25.15 4.35
N LEU A 91 3.88 -25.91 4.43
CA LEU A 91 3.41 -26.50 5.68
C LEU A 91 4.10 -27.83 6.00
N GLN A 92 4.49 -28.60 4.98
CA GLN A 92 5.02 -29.96 5.14
C GLN A 92 6.17 -30.27 4.17
N PRO A 93 7.43 -30.35 4.65
CA PRO A 93 7.90 -29.89 5.97
C PRO A 93 7.76 -28.37 6.11
N ALA A 94 7.60 -27.88 7.35
CA ALA A 94 7.45 -26.45 7.63
C ALA A 94 8.70 -25.67 7.17
N ARG A 95 8.55 -24.85 6.12
CA ARG A 95 9.65 -24.06 5.52
C ARG A 95 9.16 -22.69 5.10
N PHE A 96 10.05 -21.72 5.20
CA PHE A 96 9.79 -20.32 4.89
C PHE A 96 10.92 -19.79 4.02
N PHE A 97 10.58 -19.21 2.87
CA PHE A 97 11.52 -18.53 2.00
C PHE A 97 11.08 -17.10 1.80
N THR A 98 11.93 -16.14 2.16
CA THR A 98 11.66 -14.71 2.03
C THR A 98 12.32 -14.11 0.81
N PHE A 99 11.60 -13.22 0.15
CA PHE A 99 12.04 -12.56 -1.07
C PHE A 99 11.81 -11.04 -1.00
N ILE A 100 12.76 -10.29 -1.55
CA ILE A 100 12.67 -8.85 -1.78
C ILE A 100 12.95 -8.64 -3.27
N GLU A 101 11.97 -8.08 -3.99
CA GLU A 101 12.06 -7.86 -5.44
C GLU A 101 12.53 -9.11 -6.23
N GLY A 102 12.07 -10.30 -5.82
CA GLY A 102 12.44 -11.56 -6.46
C GLY A 102 13.82 -12.10 -6.10
N LYS A 103 14.59 -11.46 -5.23
CA LYS A 103 15.83 -12.04 -4.69
C LYS A 103 15.56 -12.74 -3.37
N LYS A 104 16.11 -13.94 -3.19
CA LYS A 104 16.01 -14.67 -1.92
C LYS A 104 16.87 -13.97 -0.88
N VAL A 105 16.31 -13.78 0.32
CA VAL A 105 17.01 -13.15 1.45
C VAL A 105 16.96 -14.09 2.64
N ASP A 106 18.10 -14.32 3.29
CA ASP A 106 18.22 -15.27 4.41
C ASP A 106 17.65 -14.73 5.72
N TYR A 107 17.77 -13.42 5.96
CA TYR A 107 17.21 -12.76 7.14
C TYR A 107 16.68 -11.37 6.80
N ALA A 108 15.36 -11.19 6.92
CA ALA A 108 14.72 -9.89 6.84
C ALA A 108 13.96 -9.65 8.15
N VAL A 109 14.20 -8.52 8.81
CA VAL A 109 13.36 -8.09 9.94
C VAL A 109 12.02 -7.64 9.36
N LEU A 110 10.99 -8.44 9.60
CA LEU A 110 9.65 -8.23 9.06
C LEU A 110 8.81 -7.39 10.01
N ASP A 111 7.92 -6.60 9.44
CA ASP A 111 6.83 -5.92 10.11
C ASP A 111 5.51 -6.44 9.54
N ASP A 112 4.55 -6.71 10.42
CA ASP A 112 3.19 -7.12 10.06
C ASP A 112 2.37 -5.92 9.57
N ASP A 113 2.80 -4.68 9.83
CA ASP A 113 2.17 -3.51 9.21
C ASP A 113 2.42 -3.48 7.70
N LEU A 114 1.37 -3.75 6.92
CA LEU A 114 1.41 -3.75 5.46
C LEU A 114 1.46 -2.34 4.85
N SER A 115 1.30 -1.28 5.65
CA SER A 115 1.35 0.09 5.18
C SER A 115 2.66 0.37 4.44
N SER A 116 2.54 1.03 3.29
CA SER A 116 3.71 1.53 2.58
C SER A 116 4.38 2.69 3.29
N LEU A 117 3.69 3.32 4.25
CA LEU A 117 4.17 4.48 4.97
C LEU A 117 4.75 4.08 6.31
N ASN A 118 5.87 4.69 6.67
CA ASN A 118 6.37 4.59 8.04
C ASN A 118 5.57 5.50 8.99
N GLU A 119 5.72 5.30 10.29
CA GLU A 119 4.99 6.07 11.31
C GLU A 119 5.24 7.58 11.20
N GLN A 120 6.47 7.98 10.87
CA GLN A 120 6.81 9.39 10.68
C GLN A 120 6.06 10.01 9.49
N GLN A 121 5.95 9.29 8.37
CA GLN A 121 5.22 9.73 7.19
C GLN A 121 3.71 9.77 7.45
N LYS A 122 3.16 8.75 8.13
CA LYS A 122 1.75 8.73 8.56
C LYS A 122 1.45 9.95 9.42
N ASN A 123 2.30 10.23 10.41
CA ASN A 123 2.13 11.35 11.33
C ASN A 123 2.24 12.69 10.58
N THR A 124 3.23 12.83 9.68
CA THR A 124 3.39 14.05 8.86
C THR A 124 2.18 14.29 7.96
N LEU A 125 1.64 13.26 7.31
CA LEU A 125 0.43 13.38 6.49
C LEU A 125 -0.79 13.74 7.32
N PHE A 126 -0.94 13.12 8.49
CA PHE A 126 -2.05 13.39 9.40
C PHE A 126 -2.03 14.85 9.89
N TRP A 127 -0.91 15.31 10.45
CA TRP A 127 -0.79 16.69 10.93
C TRP A 127 -0.76 17.71 9.81
N GLY A 128 -0.19 17.37 8.66
CA GLY A 128 -0.26 18.19 7.44
C GLY A 128 -1.70 18.40 7.00
N GLY A 129 -2.51 17.34 7.00
CA GLY A 129 -3.93 17.39 6.70
C GLY A 129 -4.71 18.26 7.69
N ILE A 130 -4.48 18.10 9.00
CA ILE A 130 -5.10 18.95 10.03
C ILE A 130 -4.73 20.42 9.83
N THR A 131 -3.45 20.71 9.57
CA THR A 131 -2.96 22.08 9.40
C THR A 131 -3.58 22.73 8.17
N ALA A 132 -3.56 22.04 7.03
CA ALA A 132 -4.16 22.53 5.79
C ALA A 132 -5.67 22.76 5.95
N GLY A 133 -6.39 21.82 6.58
CA GLY A 133 -7.81 21.95 6.87
C GLY A 133 -8.12 23.15 7.77
N THR A 134 -7.30 23.38 8.79
CA THR A 134 -7.46 24.51 9.72
C THR A 134 -7.25 25.85 9.02
N VAL A 135 -6.19 25.98 8.21
CA VAL A 135 -5.91 27.19 7.43
C VAL A 135 -7.06 27.49 6.44
N ALA A 136 -7.57 26.48 5.75
CA ALA A 136 -8.70 26.63 4.85
C ALA A 136 -9.98 27.09 5.59
N ALA A 137 -10.27 26.48 6.74
CA ALA A 137 -11.42 26.85 7.55
C ALA A 137 -11.32 28.30 8.06
N LEU A 138 -10.17 28.71 8.58
CA LEU A 138 -9.93 30.09 9.02
C LEU A 138 -10.03 31.09 7.85
N GLY A 139 -9.51 30.74 6.68
CA GLY A 139 -9.63 31.57 5.47
C GLY A 139 -11.09 31.76 5.02
N LEU A 140 -11.90 30.69 5.08
CA LEU A 140 -13.33 30.75 4.78
C LEU A 140 -14.10 31.59 5.81
N LEU A 141 -13.78 31.44 7.10
CA LEU A 141 -14.39 32.24 8.16
C LEU A 141 -14.02 33.72 8.01
N TYR A 142 -12.74 34.04 7.79
CA TYR A 142 -12.29 35.41 7.52
C TYR A 142 -13.02 36.02 6.31
N TYR A 143 -13.11 35.25 5.21
CA TYR A 143 -13.82 35.71 4.03
C TYR A 143 -15.30 35.99 4.31
N TYR A 144 -15.96 35.12 5.07
CA TYR A 144 -17.40 35.25 5.37
C TYR A 144 -17.71 36.39 6.33
N PHE A 145 -16.89 36.59 7.37
CA PHE A 145 -17.14 37.56 8.43
C PHE A 145 -16.54 38.94 8.19
N ILE A 146 -15.43 39.05 7.46
CA ILE A 146 -14.69 40.31 7.34
C ILE A 146 -14.66 40.82 5.89
N ALA A 147 -14.44 39.94 4.91
CA ALA A 147 -14.20 40.38 3.52
C ALA A 147 -15.46 40.41 2.62
N LYS A 148 -16.63 40.00 3.14
CA LYS A 148 -17.89 39.92 2.39
C LYS A 148 -18.80 41.15 2.59
N GLU A 149 -18.49 42.00 3.58
CA GLU A 149 -19.02 43.37 3.66
C GLU A 149 -18.39 44.26 2.57
#